data_AF-A0A7G8DM90-F1
#
_entry.id   AF-A0A7G8DM90-F1
#
_cell.length_a   1.000
_cell.length_b   1.000
_cell.length_c   1.000
_cell.angle_alpha   90.00
_cell.angle_beta   90.00
_cell.angle_gamma   90.00
#
_symmetry.space_group_name_H-M   'P 1'
#
loop_
_entity.id
_entity.type
_entity.pdbx_description
1 polymer ?
#
loop_
_entity_poly.entity_id
_entity_poly.type
_entity_poly.pdbx_seq_one_letter_code
_entity_poly.pdbx_strand_id
1 'polypeptide(L)'
;MLPLKRSAVDTLWLHRPCDDGGTDYICFRDHRDHVEVLEGYHLPPQMPLIKHRQVLLNADVPRFRHRFERQHGFRHGPPLF
;
A
#
# COMPACT_ATOMS: atom_id res chain seq x y z
N MET A 1 -2.90 -13.96 -30.98
CA MET A 1 -2.61 -13.48 -29.61
C MET A 1 -3.90 -12.93 -29.03
N LEU A 2 -4.46 -13.55 -28.01
CA LEU A 2 -5.55 -12.92 -27.25
C LEU A 2 -4.94 -11.88 -26.30
N PRO A 3 -5.52 -10.68 -26.16
CA PRO A 3 -5.09 -9.77 -25.11
C PRO A 3 -5.36 -10.45 -23.77
N LEU A 4 -4.33 -10.60 -22.94
CA LEU A 4 -4.55 -10.98 -21.54
C LEU A 4 -5.55 -9.99 -20.97
N LYS A 5 -6.68 -10.50 -20.46
CA LYS A 5 -7.54 -9.79 -19.53
C LYS A 5 -6.63 -9.27 -18.43
N ARG A 6 -6.29 -7.98 -18.46
CA ARG A 6 -5.67 -7.28 -17.34
C ARG A 6 -6.72 -7.23 -16.23
N SER A 7 -6.72 -8.27 -15.41
CA SER A 7 -7.50 -8.30 -14.18
C SER A 7 -7.08 -7.11 -13.29
N ALA A 8 -7.97 -6.70 -12.40
CA ALA A 8 -7.89 -5.55 -11.50
C ALA A 8 -6.45 -5.14 -11.12
N VAL A 9 -6.20 -3.82 -11.10
CA VAL A 9 -5.04 -3.15 -10.48
C VAL A 9 -4.50 -4.01 -9.32
N ASP A 10 -3.37 -4.68 -9.52
CA ASP A 10 -2.76 -5.49 -8.46
C ASP A 10 -2.38 -4.52 -7.34
N THR A 11 -3.18 -4.55 -6.27
CA THR A 11 -3.04 -3.62 -5.15
C THR A 11 -2.44 -4.38 -3.98
N LEU A 12 -1.28 -3.94 -3.52
CA LEU A 12 -0.58 -4.54 -2.40
C LEU A 12 -0.73 -3.67 -1.17
N TRP A 13 -1.14 -4.30 -0.07
CA TRP A 13 -1.35 -3.64 1.21
C TRP A 13 -0.35 -4.12 2.25
N LEU A 14 0.20 -3.16 3.00
CA LEU A 14 1.02 -3.39 4.17
C LEU A 14 0.41 -2.65 5.36
N HIS A 15 0.33 -3.31 6.51
CA HIS A 15 -0.26 -2.76 7.73
C HIS A 15 0.69 -2.83 8.91
N ARG A 16 0.50 -1.92 9.85
CA ARG A 16 1.11 -1.96 11.17
C ARG A 16 0.08 -1.50 12.21
N PRO A 17 -0.37 -2.39 13.12
CA PRO A 17 -1.20 -2.00 14.25
C PRO A 17 -0.48 -0.99 15.15
N CYS A 18 -1.26 -0.08 15.75
CA CYS A 18 -0.79 0.94 16.68
C CYS A 18 -1.41 0.72 18.08
N ASP A 19 -0.75 1.23 19.12
CA ASP A 19 -1.18 1.05 20.52
C ASP A 19 -2.50 1.79 20.84
N ASP A 20 -2.89 2.75 20.01
CA ASP A 20 -4.16 3.48 20.10
C ASP A 20 -5.36 2.70 19.52
N GLY A 21 -5.14 1.46 19.07
CA GLY A 21 -6.15 0.61 18.44
C GLY A 21 -6.33 0.87 16.95
N GLY A 22 -5.61 1.84 16.37
CA GLY A 22 -5.60 2.10 14.94
C GLY A 22 -4.59 1.26 14.18
N THR A 23 -4.50 1.51 12.87
CA THR A 23 -3.59 0.81 11.96
C THR A 23 -3.00 1.80 10.96
N ASP A 24 -1.67 1.94 10.97
CA ASP A 24 -0.97 2.56 9.85
C ASP A 24 -1.00 1.61 8.65
N TYR A 25 -1.18 2.15 7.45
CA TYR A 25 -1.19 1.36 6.22
C TYR A 25 -0.37 1.99 5.10
N ILE A 26 0.17 1.13 4.23
CA ILE A 26 0.77 1.47 2.95
C ILE A 26 0.04 0.70 1.86
N CYS A 27 -0.47 1.41 0.86
CA CYS A 27 -1.16 0.82 -0.28
C CYS A 27 -0.38 1.14 -1.55
N PHE A 28 0.11 0.10 -2.22
CA PHE A 28 0.77 0.18 -3.52
C PHE A 28 -0.25 -0.17 -4.59
N ARG A 29 -0.54 0.76 -5.49
CA ARG A 29 -1.50 0.60 -6.59
C ARG A 29 -0.73 0.56 -7.89
N ASP A 30 -0.76 -0.58 -8.55
CA ASP A 30 -0.04 -0.75 -9.82
C ASP A 30 -0.75 -0.03 -10.98
N HIS A 31 -0.06 0.92 -11.60
CA HIS A 31 -0.49 1.56 -12.84
C HIS A 31 0.41 1.11 -13.98
N ARG A 32 0.02 1.39 -15.24
CA ARG A 32 0.73 0.86 -16.42
C ARG A 32 2.23 1.16 -16.43
N ASP A 33 2.61 2.35 -15.98
CA ASP A 33 3.97 2.87 -16.12
C ASP A 33 4.62 3.25 -14.77
N HIS A 34 3.87 3.16 -13.67
CA HIS A 34 4.30 3.58 -12.35
C HIS A 34 3.45 2.92 -11.25
N VAL A 35 3.89 3.00 -10.01
CA VAL A 35 3.11 2.58 -8.84
C VAL A 35 2.77 3.81 -8.01
N GLU A 36 1.48 3.98 -7.70
CA GLU A 36 1.05 4.95 -6.70
C GLU A 36 1.18 4.33 -5.31
N VAL A 37 1.82 5.06 -4.38
CA VAL A 37 1.94 4.64 -2.99
C VAL A 37 1.18 5.61 -2.10
N LEU A 38 0.23 5.08 -1.34
CA LEU A 38 -0.53 5.80 -0.33
C LEU A 38 -0.08 5.35 1.06
N GLU A 39 0.33 6.29 1.89
CA GLU A 39 0.59 6.06 3.30
C GLU A 39 -0.53 6.71 4.12
N GLY A 40 -1.07 5.97 5.07
CA GLY A 40 -2.23 6.44 5.81
C GLY A 40 -2.41 5.76 7.15
N TYR A 41 -3.54 6.07 7.77
CA TYR A 41 -3.93 5.53 9.05
C TYR A 41 -5.44 5.33 9.10
N HIS A 42 -5.86 4.26 9.74
CA HIS A 42 -7.26 3.93 9.95
C HIS A 42 -7.48 3.55 11.40
N LEU A 43 -8.30 4.33 12.09
CA LEU A 43 -8.91 3.98 13.37
C LEU A 43 -10.40 3.82 13.09
N PRO A 44 -10.97 2.62 13.23
CA PRO A 44 -12.41 2.45 13.16
C PRO A 44 -13.10 3.17 14.34
N PRO A 45 -14.30 3.76 14.14
CA PRO A 45 -15.14 3.70 12.94
C PRO A 45 -14.89 4.83 11.92
N GLN A 46 -13.82 5.62 12.08
CA GLN A 46 -13.58 6.80 11.24
C GLN A 46 -13.15 6.41 9.81
N MET A 47 -13.37 7.33 8.87
CA MET A 47 -12.85 7.18 7.51
C MET A 47 -11.31 7.08 7.52
N PRO A 48 -10.72 6.19 6.69
CA PRO A 48 -9.27 6.11 6.53
C PRO A 48 -8.66 7.45 6.11
N LEU A 49 -7.64 7.88 6.84
CA LEU A 49 -6.90 9.10 6.56
C LEU A 49 -5.72 8.77 5.65
N ILE A 50 -5.57 9.51 4.56
CA ILE A 50 -4.35 9.51 3.74
C ILE A 50 -3.42 10.58 4.30
N LYS A 51 -2.23 10.17 4.77
CA LYS A 51 -1.19 11.06 5.29
C LYS A 51 -0.27 11.54 4.18
N HIS A 52 0.11 10.64 3.27
CA HIS A 52 1.03 10.92 2.18
C HIS A 52 0.67 10.15 0.91
N ARG A 53 0.96 10.74 -0.24
CA ARG A 53 0.75 10.15 -1.57
C ARG A 53 1.98 10.47 -2.43
N GLN A 54 2.50 9.46 -3.11
CA GLN A 54 3.58 9.63 -4.06
C GLN A 54 3.50 8.62 -5.20
N VAL A 55 4.23 8.91 -6.27
CA VAL A 55 4.38 8.03 -7.43
C VAL A 55 5.81 7.50 -7.47
N LEU A 56 5.95 6.19 -7.64
CA LEU A 56 7.23 5.51 -7.80
C LEU A 56 7.33 4.90 -9.19
N LEU A 57 8.54 4.91 -9.74
CA LEU A 57 8.85 4.07 -10.90
C LEU A 57 8.94 2.60 -10.45
N ASN A 58 8.61 1.68 -11.35
CA ASN A 58 8.62 0.24 -11.08
C ASN A 58 9.94 -0.27 -10.49
N ALA A 59 11.07 0.33 -10.90
CA ALA A 59 12.40 -0.03 -10.40
C ALA A 59 12.62 0.30 -8.91
N ASP A 60 11.93 1.31 -8.37
CA ASP A 60 12.11 1.77 -6.99
C ASP A 60 11.21 1.05 -5.98
N VAL A 61 10.13 0.42 -6.47
CA VAL A 61 9.12 -0.26 -5.64
C VAL A 61 9.72 -1.31 -4.71
N PRO A 62 10.61 -2.23 -5.15
CA PRO A 62 11.15 -3.26 -4.27
C PRO A 62 11.94 -2.68 -3.09
N ARG A 63 12.74 -1.64 -3.34
CA ARG A 63 13.52 -0.95 -2.30
C ARG A 63 12.59 -0.23 -1.32
N PHE A 64 11.58 0.47 -1.84
CA PHE A 64 10.63 1.19 -1.00
C PHE A 64 9.83 0.23 -0.11
N ARG A 65 9.28 -0.84 -0.70
CA ARG A 65 8.54 -1.89 0.01
C ARG A 65 9.38 -2.57 1.10
N HIS A 66 10.62 -2.97 0.76
CA HIS A 66 11.52 -3.64 1.70
C HIS A 66 11.77 -2.80 2.97
N ARG A 67 11.85 -1.47 2.83
CA ARG A 67 12.01 -0.56 3.97
C ARG A 67 10.85 -0.69 4.96
N PHE A 68 9.60 -0.68 4.49
CA PHE A 68 8.43 -0.81 5.37
C PHE A 68 8.37 -2.16 6.06
N GLU A 69 8.61 -3.23 5.30
CA GLU A 69 8.56 -4.61 5.82
C GLU A 69 9.64 -4.90 6.85
N ARG A 70 10.89 -4.49 6.56
CA ARG A 70 12.05 -4.91 7.37
C ARG A 70 12.47 -3.92 8.44
N GLN A 71 12.23 -2.62 8.22
CA GLN A 71 12.70 -1.58 9.13
C GLN A 71 11.58 -0.98 9.97
N HIS A 72 10.36 -0.92 9.43
CA HIS A 72 9.23 -0.28 10.11
C HIS A 72 8.19 -1.25 10.66
N GLY A 73 8.37 -2.56 10.45
CA GLY A 73 7.55 -3.63 11.03
C GLY A 73 6.19 -3.83 10.36
N PHE A 74 6.01 -3.30 9.14
CA PHE A 74 4.78 -3.51 8.40
C PHE A 74 4.67 -4.96 7.89
N ARG A 75 3.44 -5.48 7.80
CA ARG A 75 3.15 -6.83 7.32
C ARG A 75 2.08 -6.80 6.23
N HIS A 76 2.11 -7.78 5.35
CA HIS A 76 1.04 -7.96 4.37
C HIS A 76 -0.31 -8.17 5.03
N GLY A 77 -1.35 -7.62 4.40
CA GLY A 77 -2.73 -7.79 4.81
C GLY A 77 -3.70 -7.63 3.65
N PRO A 78 -4.99 -7.93 3.88
CA PRO A 78 -6.05 -7.60 2.94
C PRO A 78 -6.25 -6.07 2.83
N PRO A 79 -7.00 -5.54 1.86
CA PRO A 79 -7.42 -4.14 1.89
C PRO A 79 -8.15 -3.78 3.19
N LEU A 80 -7.92 -2.57 3.71
CA LEU A 80 -8.62 -2.07 4.91
C LEU A 80 -9.98 -1.44 4.60
N PHE A 81 -10.26 -1.15 3.32
CA PHE A 81 -11.47 -0.51 2.81
C PHE A 81 -11.60 -0.73 1.30
#